data_AF-A0A942E483-F1
#
_entry.id   AF-A0A942E483-F1
#
_cell.length_a   1.000
_cell.length_b   1.000
_cell.length_c   1.000
_cell.angle_alpha   90.00
_cell.angle_beta   90.00
_cell.angle_gamma   90.00
#
_symmetry.space_group_name_H-M   'P 1'
#
loop_
_entity.id
_entity.type
_entity.pdbx_description
1 polymer ?
#
loop_
_entity_poly.entity_id
_entity_poly.type
_entity_poly.pdbx_seq_one_letter_code
_entity_poly.pdbx_strand_id
1 'polypeptide(L)'
;MKKRVAVIGAGPSGLAQLRAFQSAAAKGAEIPEIVCFEKQKNWGGLWNYTWRTGLDEYGEPVHGSMYRYLWSNGPKEGLEFADYAFEEHFGKQIASYPPRAVLFDYIEGRVKKAGVRDWIRFSSLVRQVTWDAATKKFTVTVHDLPNDRHYAEEFDHVVVASGHFSTPNVPEFPGFDTFNGRILHAHDFRDAREFIGKDLLIIGTSYSAEDIGS
;
A
#
# COMPACT_ATOMS: atom_id res chain seq x y z
N MET A 1 -13.33 29.46 -5.54
CA MET A 1 -12.13 28.59 -5.54
C MET A 1 -12.59 27.14 -5.59
N LYS A 2 -11.91 26.30 -6.37
CA LYS A 2 -12.18 24.86 -6.44
C LYS A 2 -11.75 24.21 -5.11
N LYS A 3 -12.58 23.34 -4.54
CA LYS A 3 -12.24 22.58 -3.32
C LYS A 3 -11.01 21.70 -3.57
N ARG A 4 -10.18 21.45 -2.55
CA ARG A 4 -8.99 20.58 -2.64
C ARG A 4 -9.10 19.39 -1.69
N VAL A 5 -8.70 18.21 -2.16
CA VAL A 5 -8.71 16.95 -1.39
C VAL A 5 -7.32 16.32 -1.40
N ALA A 6 -6.79 16.04 -0.22
CA ALA A 6 -5.59 15.22 -0.06
C ALA A 6 -5.97 13.74 0.12
N VAL A 7 -5.34 12.86 -0.64
CA VAL A 7 -5.40 11.40 -0.43
C VAL A 7 -4.04 10.93 0.05
N ILE A 8 -3.99 10.18 1.16
CA ILE A 8 -2.73 9.73 1.77
C ILE A 8 -2.58 8.23 1.54
N GLY A 9 -1.70 7.86 0.61
CA GLY A 9 -1.42 6.49 0.18
C GLY A 9 -2.01 6.19 -1.20
N ALA A 10 -1.21 5.59 -2.08
CA ALA A 10 -1.60 5.08 -3.39
C ALA A 10 -1.62 3.54 -3.42
N GLY A 11 -1.99 2.92 -2.29
CA GLY A 11 -2.44 1.53 -2.24
C GLY A 11 -3.86 1.35 -2.80
N PRO A 12 -4.42 0.12 -2.80
CA PRO A 12 -5.73 -0.17 -3.37
C PRO A 12 -6.84 0.79 -2.93
N SER A 13 -6.89 1.18 -1.65
CA SER A 13 -7.88 2.12 -1.12
C SER A 13 -7.73 3.53 -1.68
N GLY A 14 -6.52 4.08 -1.71
CA GLY A 14 -6.27 5.40 -2.27
C GLY A 14 -6.53 5.42 -3.78
N LEU A 15 -6.08 4.39 -4.49
CA LEU A 15 -6.36 4.19 -5.91
C LEU A 15 -7.87 4.12 -6.20
N ALA A 16 -8.65 3.44 -5.36
CA ALA A 16 -10.10 3.42 -5.46
C ALA A 16 -10.72 4.81 -5.24
N GLN A 17 -10.18 5.60 -4.30
CA GLN A 17 -10.63 6.99 -4.09
C GLN A 17 -10.37 7.87 -5.31
N LEU A 18 -9.20 7.75 -5.94
CA LEU A 18 -8.90 8.46 -7.19
C LEU A 18 -9.84 8.01 -8.32
N ARG A 19 -10.04 6.70 -8.46
CA ARG A 19 -10.97 6.14 -9.46
C ARG A 19 -12.41 6.64 -9.25
N ALA A 20 -12.86 6.79 -8.02
CA ALA A 20 -14.19 7.32 -7.71
C ALA A 20 -14.36 8.77 -8.22
N PHE A 21 -13.40 9.66 -7.93
CA PHE A 21 -13.42 11.03 -8.45
C PHE A 21 -13.35 11.05 -9.98
N GLN A 22 -12.45 10.26 -10.56
CA GLN A 22 -12.31 10.18 -12.02
C GLN A 22 -13.59 9.70 -12.69
N SER A 23 -14.29 8.72 -12.11
CA SER A 23 -15.55 8.21 -12.63
C SER A 23 -16.67 9.25 -12.56
N ALA A 24 -16.70 10.09 -11.51
CA ALA A 24 -17.63 11.21 -11.42
C ALA A 24 -17.34 12.28 -12.48
N ALA A 25 -16.07 12.66 -12.65
CA ALA A 25 -15.65 13.60 -13.69
C ALA A 25 -15.99 13.11 -15.10
N ALA A 26 -15.77 11.81 -15.38
CA ALA A 26 -16.13 11.20 -16.66
C ALA A 26 -17.64 11.22 -16.95
N LYS A 27 -18.49 11.33 -15.91
CA LYS A 27 -19.95 11.52 -16.02
C LYS A 27 -20.36 12.99 -16.08
N GLY A 28 -19.40 13.92 -16.19
CA GLY A 28 -19.65 15.35 -16.29
C GLY A 28 -19.81 16.08 -14.96
N ALA A 29 -19.58 15.42 -13.82
CA ALA A 29 -19.61 16.10 -12.53
C ALA A 29 -18.37 16.97 -12.34
N GLU A 30 -18.55 18.17 -11.78
CA GLU A 30 -17.42 18.95 -11.27
C GLU A 30 -16.80 18.24 -10.06
N ILE A 31 -15.51 17.95 -10.13
CA ILE A 31 -14.74 17.33 -9.04
C ILE A 31 -13.82 18.35 -8.39
N PRO A 32 -13.40 18.17 -7.12
CA PRO A 32 -12.35 19.00 -6.51
C PRO A 32 -10.98 18.80 -7.20
N GLU A 33 -10.02 19.65 -6.85
CA GLU A 33 -8.60 19.35 -7.09
C GLU A 33 -8.17 18.20 -6.18
N ILE A 34 -7.49 17.21 -6.75
CA ILE A 34 -7.04 16.02 -6.02
C ILE A 34 -5.52 15.99 -5.99
N VAL A 35 -4.94 15.79 -4.81
CA VAL A 35 -3.52 15.50 -4.65
C VAL A 35 -3.39 14.24 -3.82
N CYS A 36 -2.75 13.21 -4.37
CA CYS A 36 -2.43 11.97 -3.68
C CYS A 36 -0.95 11.96 -3.32
N PHE A 37 -0.62 11.63 -2.07
CA PHE A 37 0.75 11.50 -1.60
C PHE A 37 1.06 10.02 -1.34
N GLU A 38 2.11 9.50 -1.96
CA GLU A 38 2.58 8.13 -1.78
C GLU A 38 4.06 8.16 -1.41
N LYS A 39 4.43 7.47 -0.31
CA LYS A 39 5.82 7.43 0.15
C LYS A 39 6.71 6.55 -0.73
N GLN A 40 6.15 5.53 -1.36
CA GLN A 40 6.88 4.65 -2.26
C GLN A 40 7.10 5.30 -3.63
N LYS A 41 8.04 4.75 -4.40
CA LYS A 41 8.34 5.18 -5.78
C LYS A 41 7.25 4.82 -6.79
N ASN A 42 6.31 3.95 -6.44
CA ASN A 42 5.20 3.54 -7.28
C ASN A 42 3.96 3.23 -6.42
N TRP A 43 2.80 3.10 -7.07
CA TRP A 43 1.55 2.74 -6.43
C TRP A 43 1.48 1.25 -6.06
N GLY A 44 0.35 0.83 -5.48
CA GLY A 44 0.01 -0.56 -5.19
C GLY A 44 0.10 -0.91 -3.71
N GLY A 45 0.66 -0.03 -2.86
CA GLY A 45 0.70 -0.24 -1.42
C GLY A 45 1.43 -1.53 -1.06
N LEU A 46 0.77 -2.44 -0.33
CA LEU A 46 1.31 -3.76 0.03
C LEU A 46 1.70 -4.62 -1.19
N TRP A 47 1.01 -4.46 -2.32
CA TRP A 47 1.25 -5.25 -3.53
C TRP A 47 2.56 -4.90 -4.24
N ASN A 48 3.16 -3.75 -3.92
CA ASN A 48 4.43 -3.30 -4.46
C ASN A 48 5.59 -3.95 -3.67
N TYR A 49 6.04 -5.12 -4.13
CA TYR A 49 7.07 -5.88 -3.45
C TYR A 49 8.42 -5.14 -3.42
N THR A 50 9.11 -5.24 -2.28
CA THR A 50 10.49 -4.77 -2.09
C THR A 50 11.30 -5.82 -1.34
N TRP A 51 12.59 -5.93 -1.64
CA TRP A 51 13.51 -6.78 -0.89
C TRP A 51 13.93 -6.16 0.45
N ARG A 52 13.76 -4.85 0.62
CA ARG A 52 14.14 -4.11 1.83
C ARG A 52 13.28 -4.54 3.02
N THR A 53 13.87 -4.53 4.21
CA THR A 53 13.24 -4.82 5.52
C THR A 53 13.63 -3.72 6.50
N GLY A 54 12.83 -3.51 7.56
CA GLY A 54 13.05 -2.41 8.51
C GLY A 54 12.81 -1.03 7.89
N LEU A 55 13.87 -0.39 7.35
CA LEU A 55 13.81 0.94 6.73
C LEU A 55 14.09 0.90 5.22
N ASP A 56 13.47 1.81 4.48
CA ASP A 56 13.67 1.98 3.06
C ASP A 56 14.92 2.83 2.75
N GLU A 57 15.10 3.21 1.49
CA GLU A 57 16.28 3.96 1.03
C GLU A 57 16.35 5.41 1.53
N TYR A 58 15.26 5.94 2.06
CA TYR A 58 15.19 7.28 2.65
C TYR A 58 15.11 7.22 4.18
N GLY A 59 15.28 6.03 4.78
CA GLY A 59 15.19 5.84 6.23
C GLY A 59 13.76 5.75 6.76
N GLU A 60 12.77 5.58 5.89
CA GLU A 60 11.37 5.44 6.31
C GLU A 60 11.00 3.99 6.56
N PRO A 61 10.12 3.67 7.53
CA PRO A 61 9.68 2.30 7.75
C PRO A 61 9.18 1.66 6.46
N VAL A 62 9.68 0.47 6.12
CA VAL A 62 9.23 -0.27 4.94
C VAL A 62 7.72 -0.51 5.04
N HIS A 63 7.00 -0.29 3.93
CA HIS A 63 5.55 -0.50 3.93
C HIS A 63 5.16 -1.96 3.68
N GLY A 64 5.85 -2.61 2.75
CA GLY A 64 5.48 -3.92 2.24
C GLY A 64 5.76 -5.04 3.24
N SER A 65 4.72 -5.84 3.52
CA SER A 65 4.81 -7.09 4.30
C SER A 65 4.73 -8.32 3.41
N MET A 66 4.69 -8.14 2.08
CA MET A 66 4.60 -9.25 1.12
C MET A 66 5.98 -9.85 0.84
N TYR A 67 5.99 -11.15 0.59
CA TYR A 67 7.18 -11.95 0.36
C TYR A 67 7.20 -12.52 -1.07
N ARG A 68 8.35 -13.09 -1.44
CA ARG A 68 8.46 -13.89 -2.65
C ARG A 68 7.56 -15.10 -2.54
N TYR A 69 7.07 -15.54 -3.70
CA TYR A 69 6.17 -16.69 -3.81
C TYR A 69 4.79 -16.48 -3.21
N LEU A 70 4.40 -15.27 -2.79
CA LEU A 70 3.05 -14.99 -2.31
C LEU A 70 2.01 -15.14 -3.43
N TRP A 71 0.93 -15.86 -3.14
CA TRP A 71 -0.28 -15.98 -3.96
C TRP A 71 -1.46 -15.32 -3.27
N SER A 72 -2.56 -15.10 -4.01
CA SER A 72 -3.84 -14.74 -3.40
C SER A 72 -4.20 -15.74 -2.30
N ASN A 73 -4.57 -15.27 -1.12
CA ASN A 73 -5.02 -16.12 -0.01
C ASN A 73 -6.55 -16.38 -0.02
N GLY A 74 -7.25 -15.79 -0.98
CA GLY A 74 -8.67 -16.01 -1.24
C GLY A 74 -8.96 -16.04 -2.74
N PRO A 75 -10.15 -16.52 -3.16
CA PRO A 75 -10.52 -16.58 -4.56
C PRO A 75 -10.61 -15.17 -5.16
N LYS A 76 -10.02 -14.97 -6.34
CA LYS A 76 -9.98 -13.68 -7.06
C LYS A 76 -11.38 -13.15 -7.35
N GLU A 77 -12.36 -14.05 -7.50
CA GLU A 77 -13.76 -13.71 -7.73
C GLU A 77 -14.37 -12.92 -6.55
N GLY A 78 -13.86 -13.10 -5.33
CA GLY A 78 -14.29 -12.35 -4.15
C GLY A 78 -13.71 -10.93 -4.06
N LEU A 79 -12.74 -10.59 -4.91
CA LEU A 79 -12.02 -9.31 -4.91
C LEU A 79 -12.04 -8.62 -6.28
N GLU A 80 -12.83 -9.13 -7.22
CA GLU A 80 -12.98 -8.57 -8.55
C GLU A 80 -13.65 -7.19 -8.50
N PHE A 81 -13.10 -6.23 -9.24
CA PHE A 81 -13.69 -4.90 -9.34
C PHE A 81 -14.92 -4.96 -10.25
N ALA A 82 -16.07 -4.52 -9.71
CA ALA A 82 -17.33 -4.48 -10.46
C ALA A 82 -17.29 -3.57 -11.71
N ASP A 83 -16.35 -2.62 -11.78
CA ASP A 83 -16.16 -1.71 -12.90
C ASP A 83 -14.98 -2.07 -13.82
N TYR A 84 -14.31 -3.19 -13.57
CA TYR A 84 -13.13 -3.64 -14.31
C TYR A 84 -12.89 -5.14 -14.12
N ALA A 85 -13.44 -5.99 -14.99
CA ALA A 85 -13.37 -7.44 -14.82
C ALA A 85 -11.97 -8.03 -15.10
N PHE A 86 -11.67 -9.20 -14.52
CA PHE A 86 -10.46 -9.96 -14.80
C PHE A 86 -10.35 -10.33 -16.29
N GLU A 87 -11.45 -10.75 -16.92
CA GLU A 87 -11.48 -11.05 -18.35
C GLU A 87 -11.20 -9.82 -19.21
N GLU A 88 -11.71 -8.65 -18.82
CA GLU A 88 -11.44 -7.38 -19.53
C GLU A 88 -9.93 -7.07 -19.50
N HIS A 89 -9.29 -7.29 -18.36
CA HIS A 89 -7.88 -6.99 -18.18
C HIS A 89 -6.96 -8.01 -18.87
N PHE A 90 -7.18 -9.31 -18.65
CA PHE A 90 -6.30 -10.37 -19.13
C PHE A 90 -6.67 -10.92 -20.51
N GLY A 91 -7.86 -10.62 -21.02
CA GLY A 91 -8.37 -11.14 -22.30
C GLY A 91 -8.65 -12.65 -22.30
N LYS A 92 -8.56 -13.30 -21.13
CA LYS A 92 -8.80 -14.73 -20.93
C LYS A 92 -9.15 -15.02 -19.48
N GLN A 93 -9.76 -16.18 -19.25
CA GLN A 93 -9.91 -16.74 -17.92
C GLN A 93 -8.57 -17.18 -17.35
N ILE A 94 -8.37 -16.93 -16.06
CA ILE A 94 -7.21 -17.36 -15.28
C ILE A 94 -7.69 -18.06 -14.01
N ALA A 95 -6.82 -18.87 -13.39
CA ALA A 95 -7.14 -19.57 -12.15
C ALA A 95 -7.50 -18.61 -11.00
N SER A 96 -8.29 -19.09 -10.04
CA SER A 96 -8.86 -18.28 -8.95
C SER A 96 -7.85 -17.79 -7.92
N TYR A 97 -6.66 -18.40 -7.85
CA TYR A 97 -5.59 -17.99 -6.95
C TYR A 97 -4.40 -17.56 -7.79
N PRO A 98 -4.32 -16.29 -8.23
CA PRO A 98 -3.17 -15.78 -8.95
C PRO A 98 -2.00 -15.37 -8.02
N PRO A 99 -0.74 -15.42 -8.49
CA PRO A 99 0.40 -14.86 -7.76
C PRO A 99 0.28 -13.35 -7.53
N ARG A 100 0.99 -12.82 -6.52
CA ARG A 100 1.04 -11.37 -6.21
C ARG A 100 1.25 -10.49 -7.44
N ALA A 101 2.22 -10.85 -8.29
CA ALA A 101 2.57 -10.04 -9.46
C ALA A 101 1.39 -9.90 -10.45
N VAL A 102 0.56 -10.94 -10.58
CA VAL A 102 -0.62 -10.94 -11.45
C VAL A 102 -1.73 -10.07 -10.87
N LEU A 103 -1.97 -10.12 -9.56
CA LEU A 103 -2.94 -9.20 -8.92
C LEU A 103 -2.48 -7.75 -8.94
N PHE A 104 -1.18 -7.50 -8.80
CA PHE A 104 -0.61 -6.16 -8.96
C PHE A 104 -0.87 -5.61 -10.37
N ASP A 105 -0.65 -6.41 -11.41
CA ASP A 105 -0.92 -6.05 -12.81
C ASP A 105 -2.40 -5.70 -13.03
N TYR A 106 -3.31 -6.50 -12.47
CA TYR A 106 -4.75 -6.26 -12.52
C TYR A 106 -5.15 -4.94 -11.82
N ILE A 107 -4.65 -4.68 -10.62
CA ILE A 107 -4.88 -3.42 -9.89
C ILE A 107 -4.34 -2.22 -10.67
N GLU A 108 -3.12 -2.36 -11.21
CA GLU A 108 -2.45 -1.34 -11.99
C GLU A 108 -3.19 -1.03 -13.30
N GLY A 109 -3.69 -2.04 -14.00
CA GLY A 109 -4.44 -1.90 -15.25
C GLY A 109 -5.67 -1.00 -15.11
N ARG A 110 -6.44 -1.18 -14.02
CA ARG A 110 -7.64 -0.36 -13.76
C ARG A 110 -7.32 1.12 -13.66
N VAL A 111 -6.26 1.47 -12.93
CA VAL A 111 -5.89 2.88 -12.69
C VAL A 111 -5.12 3.50 -13.83
N LYS A 112 -4.37 2.71 -14.60
CA LYS A 112 -3.81 3.13 -15.89
C LYS A 112 -4.93 3.51 -16.86
N LYS A 113 -5.96 2.68 -16.99
CA LYS A 113 -7.15 2.97 -17.82
C LYS A 113 -7.88 4.24 -17.35
N ALA A 114 -7.93 4.49 -16.05
CA ALA A 114 -8.57 5.68 -15.49
C ALA A 114 -7.74 6.97 -15.70
N GLY A 115 -6.43 6.89 -15.95
CA GLY A 115 -5.58 8.06 -16.18
C GLY A 115 -5.38 8.93 -14.92
N VAL A 116 -5.36 8.33 -13.73
CA VAL A 116 -5.27 9.07 -12.45
C VAL A 116 -3.85 9.25 -11.92
N ARG A 117 -2.82 8.79 -12.66
CA ARG A 117 -1.43 8.79 -12.19
C ARG A 117 -0.91 10.20 -11.91
N ASP A 118 -1.31 11.18 -12.71
CA ASP A 118 -0.85 12.56 -12.60
C ASP A 118 -1.35 13.28 -11.34
N TRP A 119 -2.32 12.71 -10.64
CA TRP A 119 -2.77 13.22 -9.34
C TRP A 119 -1.86 12.76 -8.19
N ILE A 120 -0.93 11.84 -8.44
CA ILE A 120 -0.10 11.20 -7.43
C ILE A 120 1.30 11.78 -7.43
N ARG A 121 1.75 12.19 -6.25
CA ARG A 121 3.14 12.53 -5.96
C ARG A 121 3.77 11.35 -5.24
N PHE A 122 4.64 10.65 -5.95
CA PHE A 122 5.42 9.53 -5.42
C PHE A 122 6.61 10.03 -4.61
N SER A 123 7.20 9.13 -3.82
CA SER A 123 8.31 9.45 -2.91
C SER A 123 8.02 10.67 -2.02
N SER A 124 6.75 10.87 -1.66
CA SER A 124 6.24 12.03 -0.93
C SER A 124 5.53 11.55 0.32
N LEU A 125 6.23 11.58 1.45
CA LEU A 125 5.72 11.09 2.71
C LEU A 125 5.00 12.20 3.48
N VAL A 126 3.72 11.98 3.79
CA VAL A 126 3.00 12.84 4.73
C VAL A 126 3.55 12.64 6.14
N ARG A 127 4.02 13.74 6.75
CA ARG A 127 4.54 13.76 8.12
C ARG A 127 3.47 14.12 9.14
N GLN A 128 2.60 15.04 8.78
CA GLN A 128 1.65 15.61 9.71
C GLN A 128 0.41 16.12 8.98
N VAL A 129 -0.75 15.95 9.61
CA VAL A 129 -2.00 16.59 9.22
C VAL A 129 -2.53 17.34 10.43
N THR A 130 -2.74 18.64 10.30
CA THR A 130 -3.34 19.47 11.36
C THR A 130 -4.64 20.10 10.85
N TRP A 131 -5.63 20.22 11.73
CA TRP A 131 -6.89 20.91 11.44
C TRP A 131 -6.88 22.29 12.07
N ASP A 132 -7.23 23.31 11.29
CA ASP A 132 -7.47 24.67 11.79
C ASP A 132 -8.97 24.96 11.76
N ALA A 133 -9.55 25.18 12.95
CA ALA A 133 -10.97 25.47 13.12
C ALA A 133 -11.38 26.86 12.58
N ALA A 134 -10.46 27.84 12.54
CA ALA A 134 -10.75 29.18 12.06
C ALA A 134 -10.89 29.20 10.54
N THR A 135 -9.94 28.58 9.83
CA THR A 135 -9.96 28.47 8.36
C THR A 135 -10.81 27.31 7.86
N LYS A 136 -11.16 26.35 8.73
CA LYS A 136 -11.85 25.10 8.41
C LYS A 136 -11.10 24.28 7.35
N LYS A 137 -9.78 24.20 7.48
CA LYS A 137 -8.90 23.50 6.55
C LYS A 137 -7.93 22.59 7.27
N PHE A 138 -7.45 21.60 6.51
CA PHE A 138 -6.33 20.77 6.91
C PHE A 138 -5.03 21.33 6.32
N THR A 139 -3.98 21.43 7.12
CA THR A 139 -2.61 21.61 6.65
C THR A 139 -1.93 20.24 6.62
N VAL A 140 -1.52 19.81 5.44
CA VAL A 140 -0.80 18.54 5.23
C VAL A 140 0.67 18.85 4.99
N THR A 141 1.52 18.45 5.93
CA THR A 141 2.98 18.59 5.82
C THR A 141 3.58 17.34 5.19
N VAL A 142 4.38 17.52 4.16
CA VAL A 142 4.92 16.45 3.31
C VAL A 142 6.44 16.60 3.22
N HIS A 143 7.14 15.47 3.26
CA HIS A 143 8.56 15.37 2.92
C HIS A 143 8.68 14.77 1.50
N ASP A 144 9.12 15.60 0.56
CA ASP A 144 9.60 15.21 -0.77
C ASP A 144 10.96 14.51 -0.63
N LEU A 145 10.94 13.18 -0.53
CA LEU A 145 12.11 12.38 -0.15
C LEU A 145 13.29 12.51 -1.14
N PRO A 146 13.09 12.50 -2.47
CA PRO A 146 14.20 12.64 -3.42
C PRO A 146 14.90 14.01 -3.36
N ASN A 147 14.18 15.06 -3.00
CA ASN A 147 14.71 16.44 -2.95
C ASN A 147 15.06 16.90 -1.52
N ASP A 148 14.89 16.02 -0.52
CA ASP A 148 15.07 16.32 0.91
C ASP A 148 14.37 17.63 1.34
N ARG A 149 13.13 17.81 0.87
CA ARG A 149 12.39 19.07 1.04
C ARG A 149 11.08 18.86 1.77
N HIS A 150 10.89 19.62 2.83
CA HIS A 150 9.61 19.72 3.52
C HIS A 150 8.77 20.88 2.96
N TYR A 151 7.49 20.62 2.74
CA TYR A 151 6.51 21.63 2.37
C TYR A 151 5.16 21.31 2.98
N ALA A 152 4.26 22.30 3.00
CA ALA A 152 2.91 22.13 3.49
C ALA A 152 1.90 22.69 2.48
N GLU A 153 0.75 22.04 2.38
CA GLU A 153 -0.36 22.47 1.55
C GLU A 153 -1.67 22.41 2.31
N GLU A 154 -2.58 23.32 1.99
CA GLU A 154 -3.92 23.35 2.58
C GLU A 154 -4.94 22.58 1.74
N PHE A 155 -5.81 21.84 2.43
CA PHE A 155 -6.88 21.06 1.84
C PHE A 155 -8.20 21.26 2.58
N ASP A 156 -9.31 21.21 1.86
CA ASP A 156 -10.65 21.22 2.47
C ASP A 156 -10.99 19.85 3.10
N HIS A 157 -10.46 18.77 2.52
CA HIS A 157 -10.69 17.41 3.00
C HIS A 157 -9.42 16.56 2.90
N VAL A 158 -9.33 15.55 3.78
CA VAL A 158 -8.26 14.55 3.79
C VAL A 158 -8.88 13.16 3.83
N VAL A 159 -8.41 12.27 2.95
CA VAL A 159 -8.75 10.84 2.94
C VAL A 159 -7.51 10.04 3.30
N VAL A 160 -7.55 9.34 4.43
CA VAL A 160 -6.43 8.53 4.91
C VAL A 160 -6.57 7.10 4.38
N ALA A 161 -5.62 6.69 3.53
CA ALA A 161 -5.57 5.38 2.88
C ALA A 161 -4.21 4.69 3.08
N SER A 162 -3.58 4.92 4.23
CA SER A 162 -2.20 4.50 4.54
C SER A 162 -2.05 3.04 4.95
N GLY A 163 -3.14 2.29 5.07
CA GLY A 163 -3.14 0.89 5.52
C GLY A 163 -2.82 0.70 7.00
N HIS A 164 -2.91 -0.54 7.46
CA HIS A 164 -2.69 -0.91 8.87
C HIS A 164 -2.02 -2.30 9.07
N PHE A 165 -1.40 -2.85 8.02
CA PHE A 165 -0.68 -4.14 8.06
C PHE A 165 0.83 -3.98 7.82
N SER A 166 1.38 -2.82 8.16
CA SER A 166 2.79 -2.45 7.91
C SER A 166 3.57 -2.10 9.17
N THR A 167 2.90 -1.71 10.25
CA THR A 167 3.56 -1.50 11.56
C THR A 167 3.41 -2.78 12.36
N PRO A 168 4.50 -3.52 12.62
CA PRO A 168 4.43 -4.83 13.25
C PRO A 168 4.07 -4.72 14.74
N ASN A 169 3.33 -5.71 15.25
CA ASN A 169 3.19 -5.94 16.68
C ASN A 169 4.23 -6.99 17.08
N VAL A 170 5.30 -6.58 17.76
CA VAL A 170 6.43 -7.45 18.10
C VAL A 170 6.49 -7.64 19.62
N PRO A 171 5.75 -8.61 20.19
CA PRO A 171 5.86 -8.91 21.61
C PRO A 171 7.24 -9.50 21.92
N GLU A 172 7.74 -9.17 23.11
CA GLU A 172 8.97 -9.73 23.66
C GLU A 172 8.65 -11.01 24.45
N PHE A 173 9.52 -12.01 24.34
CA PHE A 173 9.44 -13.23 25.14
C PHE A 173 10.76 -13.45 25.90
N PRO A 174 10.70 -14.07 27.11
CA PRO A 174 11.90 -14.41 27.86
C PRO A 174 12.90 -15.22 27.02
N GLY A 175 14.15 -14.76 26.99
CA GLY A 175 15.26 -15.42 26.30
C GLY A 175 15.50 -14.99 24.86
N PHE A 176 14.70 -14.08 24.29
CA PHE A 176 14.94 -13.54 22.94
C PHE A 176 16.33 -12.91 22.77
N ASP A 177 16.81 -12.21 23.80
CA ASP A 177 18.12 -11.58 23.86
C ASP A 177 19.30 -12.56 23.88
N THR A 178 19.05 -13.81 24.31
CA THR A 178 20.06 -14.87 24.39
C THR A 178 19.90 -15.95 23.32
N PHE A 179 18.82 -15.89 22.53
CA PHE A 179 18.55 -16.87 21.48
C PHE A 179 19.55 -16.73 20.33
N ASN A 180 20.34 -17.77 20.09
CA ASN A 180 21.41 -17.79 19.08
C ASN A 180 20.89 -18.14 17.67
N GLY A 181 19.72 -17.62 17.30
CA GLY A 181 19.10 -17.83 16.00
C GLY A 181 18.42 -16.56 15.50
N ARG A 182 17.90 -16.59 14.27
CA ARG A 182 17.23 -15.43 13.69
C ARG A 182 15.82 -15.30 14.27
N ILE A 183 15.50 -14.12 14.81
CA ILE A 183 14.14 -13.71 15.19
C ILE A 183 13.72 -12.61 14.23
N LEU A 184 12.56 -12.76 13.60
CA LEU A 184 11.95 -11.72 12.76
C LEU A 184 10.43 -11.74 12.89
N HIS A 185 9.79 -10.58 12.72
CA HIS A 185 8.34 -10.51 12.55
C HIS A 185 7.97 -10.85 11.09
N ALA A 186 6.74 -11.33 10.85
CA ALA A 186 6.23 -11.65 9.51
C ALA A 186 6.37 -10.49 8.50
N HIS A 187 6.36 -9.24 8.99
CA HIS A 187 6.59 -8.03 8.19
C HIS A 187 7.93 -8.04 7.44
N ASP A 188 8.98 -8.62 8.04
CA ASP A 188 10.33 -8.66 7.49
C ASP A 188 10.65 -9.97 6.75
N PHE A 189 9.68 -10.90 6.65
CA PHE A 189 9.85 -12.12 5.89
C PHE A 189 9.87 -11.81 4.37
N ARG A 190 10.80 -12.44 3.63
CA ARG A 190 10.99 -12.16 2.20
C ARG A 190 11.17 -13.40 1.33
N ASP A 191 12.00 -14.36 1.72
CA ASP A 191 12.33 -15.52 0.88
C ASP A 191 12.42 -16.79 1.73
N ALA A 192 11.46 -17.70 1.54
CA ALA A 192 11.40 -18.97 2.27
C ALA A 192 12.68 -19.83 2.09
N ARG A 193 13.40 -19.65 0.99
CA ARG A 193 14.61 -20.44 0.68
C ARG A 193 15.76 -20.19 1.65
N GLU A 194 15.72 -19.09 2.39
CA GLU A 194 16.67 -18.82 3.48
C GLU A 194 16.61 -19.89 4.58
N PHE A 195 15.46 -20.56 4.73
CA PHE A 195 15.18 -21.50 5.80
C PHE A 195 15.24 -22.97 5.37
N ILE A 196 15.83 -23.27 4.19
CA ILE A 196 16.01 -24.66 3.74
C ILE A 196 16.89 -25.43 4.73
N GLY A 197 16.40 -26.58 5.20
CA GLY A 197 17.10 -27.43 6.16
C GLY A 197 17.21 -26.83 7.56
N LYS A 198 16.33 -25.88 7.91
CA LYS A 198 16.23 -25.29 9.25
C LYS A 198 14.96 -25.75 9.95
N ASP A 199 15.03 -25.84 11.27
CA ASP A 199 13.85 -25.96 12.13
C ASP A 199 13.29 -24.57 12.40
N LEU A 200 11.99 -24.38 12.18
CA LEU A 200 11.31 -23.10 12.34
C LEU A 200 10.26 -23.16 13.44
N LEU A 201 10.17 -22.09 14.23
CA LEU A 201 9.06 -21.81 15.12
C LEU A 201 8.28 -20.62 14.57
N ILE A 202 6.99 -20.82 14.31
CA ILE A 202 6.06 -19.76 13.88
C ILE A 202 5.14 -19.45 15.06
N ILE A 203 5.20 -18.21 15.57
CA ILE A 203 4.39 -17.75 16.69
C ILE A 203 3.19 -16.95 16.16
N GLY A 204 1.99 -17.51 16.33
CA GLY A 204 0.74 -16.92 15.86
C GLY A 204 -0.19 -17.98 15.26
N THR A 205 -1.47 -17.63 15.08
CA THR A 205 -2.52 -18.57 14.65
C THR A 205 -3.49 -17.92 13.66
N SER A 206 -2.96 -17.16 12.71
CA SER A 206 -3.77 -16.50 11.66
C SER A 206 -3.00 -16.51 10.33
N TYR A 207 -3.50 -15.80 9.31
CA TYR A 207 -3.04 -15.90 7.92
C TYR A 207 -1.53 -15.83 7.72
N SER A 208 -0.83 -14.93 8.42
CA SER A 208 0.64 -14.86 8.27
C SER A 208 1.33 -16.12 8.78
N ALA A 209 0.83 -16.75 9.84
CA ALA A 209 1.39 -18.01 10.33
C ALA A 209 1.06 -19.18 9.38
N GLU A 210 -0.19 -19.21 8.89
CA GLU A 210 -0.67 -20.24 7.96
C GLU A 210 0.11 -20.21 6.63
N ASP A 211 0.22 -19.05 5.98
CA ASP A 211 0.79 -18.95 4.64
C ASP A 211 2.32 -18.93 4.63
N ILE A 212 2.98 -18.35 5.66
CA ILE A 212 4.45 -18.44 5.78
C ILE A 212 4.89 -19.86 6.17
N GLY A 213 4.05 -20.60 6.91
CA GLY A 213 4.33 -21.98 7.28
C GLY A 213 4.08 -23.01 6.18
N SER A 214 3.38 -22.63 5.10
CA SER A 214 3.05 -23.48 3.95
C SER A 214 4.22 -23.61 2.97
#